data_AF-C4WRX8-F1
#
_entry.id   AF-C4WRX8-F1
#
_cell.length_a   1.000
_cell.length_b   1.000
_cell.length_c   1.000
_cell.angle_alpha   90.00
_cell.angle_beta   90.00
_cell.angle_gamma   90.00
#
_symmetry.space_group_name_H-M   'P 1'
#
loop_
_entity.id
_entity.type
_entity.pdbx_description
1 polymer ?
#
loop_
_entity_poly.entity_id
_entity_poly.type
_entity_poly.pdbx_seq_one_letter_code
_entity_poly.pdbx_strand_id
1 'polypeptide(L)'
;MGEHYQHFFENHNSIDQILEPRCPGYYCGRLDLGNGRTSDCGSCPSGTKVNSIHICQQCTDSPSSYDFMYLLFMATVPLLFHAVYIDLSLSSILWAFKGKNGNSQKKTKTKVVLNVSAILEIFIAAVSAVLIVDPIGQLWIRSCRTQWLSDWYTVLYNPTPDYRESLRCTQKLYIHCIPWFLFFIWLV
;
A
#
# COMPACT_ATOMS: atom_id res chain seq x y z
N MET A 1 -44.14 30.70 -13.88
CA MET A 1 -43.27 29.79 -13.10
C MET A 1 -42.20 29.09 -13.94
N GLY A 2 -42.15 29.23 -15.28
CA GLY A 2 -41.12 28.59 -16.12
C GLY A 2 -39.83 29.41 -16.34
N GLU A 3 -39.89 30.74 -16.27
CA GLU A 3 -38.73 31.59 -16.62
C GLU A 3 -37.62 31.60 -15.57
N HIS A 4 -37.98 31.38 -14.30
CA HIS A 4 -37.02 31.32 -13.20
C HIS A 4 -36.12 30.07 -13.24
N TYR A 5 -36.55 29.01 -13.93
CA TYR A 5 -35.79 27.77 -14.10
C TYR A 5 -34.83 27.83 -15.29
N GLN A 6 -35.22 28.53 -16.38
CA GLN A 6 -34.32 28.69 -17.54
C GLN A 6 -33.09 29.53 -17.17
N HIS A 7 -33.28 30.60 -16.41
CA HIS A 7 -32.16 31.43 -15.93
C HIS A 7 -31.20 30.69 -14.98
N PHE A 8 -31.68 29.67 -14.26
CA PHE A 8 -30.86 28.82 -13.41
C PHE A 8 -30.04 27.81 -14.22
N PHE A 9 -30.63 27.20 -15.24
CA PHE A 9 -29.94 26.27 -16.16
C PHE A 9 -28.88 26.96 -17.03
N GLU A 10 -29.18 28.16 -17.51
CA GLU A 10 -28.26 28.93 -18.36
C GLU A 10 -27.05 29.45 -17.56
N ASN A 11 -27.27 29.86 -16.30
CA ASN A 11 -26.19 30.18 -15.37
C ASN A 11 -25.36 28.93 -14.98
N HIS A 12 -25.98 27.77 -14.75
CA HIS A 12 -25.25 26.54 -14.41
C HIS A 12 -24.32 26.11 -15.57
N ASN A 13 -24.81 26.16 -16.81
CA ASN A 13 -24.01 25.86 -18.00
C ASN A 13 -22.84 26.84 -18.21
N SER A 14 -22.99 28.11 -17.80
CA SER A 14 -21.92 29.11 -17.87
C SER A 14 -20.91 29.01 -16.71
N ILE A 15 -21.34 28.55 -15.54
CA ILE A 15 -20.46 28.33 -14.37
C ILE A 15 -19.71 27.00 -14.49
N ASP A 16 -20.32 25.96 -15.03
CA ASP A 16 -19.67 24.66 -15.29
C ASP A 16 -18.59 24.73 -16.38
N GLN A 17 -18.59 25.77 -17.21
CA GLN A 17 -17.51 26.04 -18.17
C GLN A 17 -16.32 26.82 -17.57
N ILE A 18 -16.46 27.35 -16.35
CA ILE A 18 -15.42 28.13 -15.65
C ILE A 18 -14.93 27.41 -14.39
N LEU A 19 -15.76 26.55 -13.80
CA LEU A 19 -15.43 25.73 -12.64
C LEU A 19 -15.27 24.28 -13.10
N GLU A 20 -14.02 23.90 -13.36
CA GLU A 20 -13.68 22.50 -13.62
C GLU A 20 -14.30 21.61 -12.51
N PRO A 21 -15.26 20.72 -12.83
CA PRO A 21 -16.00 20.00 -11.80
C PRO A 21 -15.05 19.12 -11.00
N ARG A 22 -15.09 19.27 -9.67
CA ARG A 22 -14.29 18.48 -8.73
C ARG A 22 -14.52 17.00 -8.99
N CYS A 23 -13.44 16.21 -9.03
CA CYS A 23 -13.58 14.77 -9.15
C CYS A 23 -14.34 14.21 -7.93
N PRO A 24 -15.27 13.27 -8.13
CA PRO A 24 -15.96 12.64 -7.02
C PRO A 24 -14.95 11.89 -6.16
N GLY A 25 -15.05 11.99 -4.83
CA GLY A 25 -14.16 11.30 -3.89
C GLY A 25 -12.82 11.99 -3.64
N TYR A 26 -12.22 11.68 -2.49
CA TYR A 26 -10.99 12.31 -2.01
C TYR A 26 -9.71 11.82 -2.71
N TYR A 27 -9.76 10.64 -3.31
CA TYR A 27 -8.58 9.96 -3.88
C TYR A 27 -8.58 9.91 -5.41
N CYS A 28 -9.61 10.45 -6.07
CA CYS A 28 -9.67 10.60 -7.53
C CYS A 28 -9.01 11.91 -7.96
N GLY A 29 -8.25 11.85 -9.04
CA GLY A 29 -7.64 13.04 -9.63
C GLY A 29 -7.56 12.97 -11.15
N ARG A 30 -7.03 14.05 -11.73
CA ARG A 30 -6.77 14.20 -13.16
C ARG A 30 -5.28 14.27 -13.42
N LEU A 31 -4.88 13.82 -14.60
CA LEU A 31 -3.54 13.99 -15.14
C LEU A 31 -3.47 15.33 -15.89
N ASP A 32 -2.39 16.07 -15.69
CA ASP A 32 -2.07 17.23 -16.51
C ASP A 32 -1.43 16.75 -17.82
N LEU A 33 -2.12 16.96 -18.95
CA LEU A 33 -1.64 16.58 -20.29
C LEU A 33 -0.81 17.70 -20.94
N GLY A 34 -0.63 18.82 -20.24
CA GLY A 34 0.03 20.01 -20.78
C GLY A 34 -0.89 20.88 -21.63
N ASN A 35 -0.46 22.11 -21.90
CA ASN A 35 -1.21 23.13 -22.66
C ASN A 35 -2.57 23.50 -22.04
N GLY A 36 -2.71 23.40 -20.71
CA GLY A 36 -3.95 23.71 -20.00
C GLY A 36 -5.06 22.67 -20.22
N ARG A 37 -4.73 21.47 -20.71
CA ARG A 37 -5.67 20.35 -20.86
C ARG A 37 -5.48 19.33 -19.75
N THR A 38 -6.56 18.96 -19.07
CA THR A 38 -6.57 17.87 -18.07
C THR A 38 -7.24 16.62 -18.61
N SER A 39 -6.86 15.44 -18.12
CA SER A 39 -7.59 14.19 -18.41
C SER A 39 -8.95 14.14 -17.72
N ASP A 40 -9.76 13.15 -18.10
CA ASP A 40 -10.92 12.75 -17.31
C ASP A 40 -10.50 12.30 -15.89
N CYS A 41 -11.44 12.39 -14.95
CA CYS A 41 -11.23 11.97 -13.56
C CYS A 41 -11.00 10.45 -13.48
N GLY A 42 -9.90 10.04 -12.84
CA GLY A 42 -9.54 8.63 -12.72
C GLY A 42 -8.54 8.36 -11.60
N SER A 43 -7.92 7.18 -11.67
CA SER A 43 -6.85 6.80 -10.75
C SER A 43 -5.54 7.48 -11.13
N CYS A 44 -4.90 8.09 -10.14
CA CYS A 44 -3.56 8.64 -10.31
C CYS A 44 -2.50 7.53 -10.39
N PRO A 45 -1.45 7.69 -11.22
CA PRO A 45 -0.36 6.73 -11.34
C PRO A 45 0.37 6.55 -10.00
N SER A 46 0.99 5.39 -9.80
CA SER A 46 1.78 5.10 -8.61
C SER A 46 2.84 6.18 -8.36
N GLY A 47 2.99 6.62 -7.11
CA GLY A 47 3.98 7.64 -6.73
C GLY A 47 3.50 9.08 -6.84
N THR A 48 2.21 9.27 -7.15
CA THR A 48 1.58 10.59 -7.15
C THR A 48 0.49 10.67 -6.08
N LYS A 49 0.10 11.87 -5.65
CA LYS A 49 -1.03 12.13 -4.74
C LYS A 49 -1.87 13.26 -5.31
N VAL A 50 -3.16 13.21 -5.05
CA VAL A 50 -4.13 14.23 -5.45
C VAL A 50 -3.96 15.50 -4.61
N ASN A 51 -3.86 16.66 -5.26
CA ASN A 51 -3.84 17.97 -4.60
C ASN A 51 -5.27 18.52 -4.34
N SER A 52 -5.40 19.67 -3.68
CA SER A 52 -6.68 20.33 -3.38
C SER A 52 -7.54 20.67 -4.61
N ILE A 53 -6.90 20.77 -5.79
CA ILE A 53 -7.54 21.02 -7.09
C ILE A 53 -7.78 19.70 -7.86
N HIS A 54 -7.70 18.54 -7.19
CA HIS A 54 -7.89 17.22 -7.80
C HIS A 54 -6.90 16.87 -8.93
N ILE A 55 -5.67 17.40 -8.89
CA ILE A 55 -4.61 17.09 -9.86
C ILE A 55 -3.60 16.12 -9.24
N CYS A 56 -3.16 15.11 -10.01
CA CYS A 56 -2.14 14.15 -9.58
C CYS A 56 -0.74 14.80 -9.58
N GLN A 57 -0.11 14.91 -8.41
CA GLN A 57 1.22 15.49 -8.23
C GLN A 57 2.20 14.45 -7.66
N GLN A 58 3.46 14.42 -8.10
CA GLN A 58 4.47 13.50 -7.56
C GLN A 58 4.74 13.73 -6.08
N CYS A 59 4.92 12.64 -5.35
CA CYS A 59 5.26 12.68 -3.93
C CYS A 59 6.78 12.81 -3.74
N THR A 60 7.17 13.88 -3.06
CA THR A 60 8.57 14.18 -2.72
C THR A 60 8.83 14.13 -1.21
N ASP A 61 7.83 13.76 -0.43
CA ASP A 61 7.94 13.74 1.03
C ASP A 61 8.69 12.50 1.53
N SER A 62 9.22 12.62 2.75
CA SER A 62 9.80 11.51 3.50
C SER A 62 8.73 10.75 4.29
N PRO A 63 8.91 9.44 4.52
CA PRO A 63 8.02 8.66 5.37
C PRO A 63 7.92 9.24 6.78
N SER A 64 6.72 9.20 7.34
CA SER A 64 6.45 9.61 8.71
C SER A 64 6.89 8.52 9.69
N SER A 65 7.06 8.85 10.98
CA SER A 65 7.35 7.86 12.03
C SER A 65 6.30 6.75 12.11
N TYR A 66 5.04 7.08 11.82
CA TYR A 66 3.94 6.12 11.81
C TYR A 66 4.08 5.11 10.67
N ASP A 67 4.57 5.55 9.51
CA ASP A 67 4.81 4.69 8.36
C ASP A 67 5.85 3.62 8.71
N PHE A 68 6.90 3.98 9.47
CA PHE A 68 7.89 3.03 9.96
C PHE A 68 7.34 2.04 10.99
N MET A 69 6.47 2.48 11.90
CA MET A 69 5.82 1.57 12.84
C MET A 69 4.93 0.55 12.12
N TYR A 70 4.22 1.00 11.07
CA TYR A 70 3.44 0.12 10.23
C TYR A 70 4.31 -0.89 9.47
N LEU A 71 5.42 -0.44 8.86
CA LEU A 71 6.36 -1.33 8.19
C LEU A 71 6.96 -2.37 9.14
N LEU A 72 7.29 -1.96 10.38
CA LEU A 72 7.76 -2.87 11.42
C LEU A 72 6.69 -3.91 11.79
N PHE A 73 5.44 -3.49 11.96
CA PHE A 73 4.32 -4.40 12.21
C PHE A 73 4.18 -5.42 11.07
N MET A 74 4.23 -4.94 9.82
CA MET A 74 4.16 -5.80 8.64
C MET A 74 5.34 -6.76 8.50
N ALA A 75 6.53 -6.40 8.98
CA ALA A 75 7.67 -7.32 9.04
C ALA A 75 7.59 -8.31 10.22
N THR A 76 6.97 -7.90 11.33
CA THR A 76 6.85 -8.73 12.55
C THR A 76 5.87 -9.87 12.35
N VAL A 77 4.78 -9.66 11.61
CA VAL A 77 3.75 -10.70 11.38
C VAL A 77 4.34 -11.94 10.69
N PRO A 78 5.03 -11.85 9.53
CA PRO A 78 5.72 -12.98 8.92
C PRO A 78 6.74 -13.64 9.85
N LEU A 79 7.50 -12.86 10.62
CA LEU A 79 8.48 -13.40 11.57
C LEU A 79 7.81 -14.28 12.65
N LEU A 80 6.66 -13.84 13.18
CA LEU A 80 5.88 -14.64 14.12
C LEU A 80 5.36 -15.93 13.47
N PHE A 81 4.88 -15.86 12.23
CA PHE A 81 4.47 -17.05 11.47
C PHE A 81 5.62 -18.03 11.27
N HIS A 82 6.81 -17.55 10.87
CA HIS A 82 8.01 -18.39 10.74
C HIS A 82 8.41 -19.00 12.09
N ALA A 83 8.39 -18.23 13.18
CA ALA A 83 8.73 -18.74 14.50
C ALA A 83 7.75 -19.84 14.97
N VAL A 84 6.44 -19.64 14.76
CA VAL A 84 5.41 -20.65 15.07
C VAL A 84 5.60 -21.89 14.20
N TYR A 85 5.84 -21.72 12.89
CA TYR A 85 6.06 -22.85 11.98
C TYR A 85 7.31 -23.66 12.35
N ILE A 86 8.42 -22.98 12.69
CA ILE A 86 9.65 -23.61 13.17
C ILE A 86 9.38 -24.39 14.45
N ASP A 87 8.62 -23.85 15.40
CA ASP A 87 8.31 -24.54 16.65
C ASP A 87 7.42 -25.76 16.43
N LEU A 88 6.38 -25.65 15.60
CA LEU A 88 5.49 -26.76 15.24
C LEU A 88 6.21 -27.87 14.48
N SER A 89 7.04 -27.51 13.49
CA SER A 89 7.82 -28.48 12.69
C SER A 89 8.92 -29.14 13.51
N LEU A 90 9.64 -28.41 14.37
CA LEU A 90 10.57 -29.05 15.31
C LEU A 90 9.85 -29.92 16.32
N SER A 91 8.68 -29.52 16.80
CA SER A 91 7.88 -30.34 17.72
C SER A 91 7.46 -31.66 17.07
N SER A 92 6.97 -31.64 15.83
CA SER A 92 6.59 -32.84 15.07
C SER A 92 7.80 -33.72 14.72
N ILE A 93 8.89 -33.13 14.25
CA ILE A 93 10.15 -33.81 13.96
C ILE A 93 10.75 -34.40 15.24
N LEU A 94 10.74 -33.67 16.36
CA LEU A 94 11.18 -34.20 17.65
C LEU A 94 10.31 -35.34 18.13
N TRP A 95 8.98 -35.29 17.92
CA TRP A 95 8.08 -36.38 18.30
C TRP A 95 8.41 -37.66 17.52
N ALA A 96 8.70 -37.52 16.22
CA ALA A 96 9.19 -38.62 15.37
C ALA A 96 10.57 -39.14 15.81
N PHE A 97 11.49 -38.26 16.26
CA PHE A 97 12.81 -38.64 16.75
C PHE A 97 12.87 -38.99 18.26
N LYS A 98 11.77 -38.81 19.03
CA LYS A 98 11.68 -39.02 20.48
C LYS A 98 11.93 -40.47 20.92
N GLY A 99 11.96 -41.42 19.97
CA GLY A 99 12.44 -42.78 20.21
C GLY A 99 13.95 -42.89 20.50
N LYS A 100 14.75 -41.84 20.26
CA LYS A 100 16.21 -41.91 20.41
C LYS A 100 16.72 -40.87 21.42
N ASN A 101 17.07 -41.36 22.61
CA ASN A 101 17.70 -40.69 23.75
C ASN A 101 18.55 -39.46 23.34
N GLY A 102 17.99 -38.25 23.48
CA GLY A 102 18.48 -37.07 22.75
C GLY A 102 18.67 -35.83 23.63
N ASN A 103 19.94 -35.54 23.89
CA ASN A 103 20.50 -34.43 24.65
C ASN A 103 19.78 -33.07 24.41
N SER A 104 19.21 -32.47 25.47
CA SER A 104 18.38 -31.24 25.42
C SER A 104 19.08 -30.06 24.72
N GLN A 105 20.40 -29.96 24.88
CA GLN A 105 21.21 -28.86 24.33
C GLN A 105 21.27 -28.83 22.79
N LYS A 106 21.18 -29.99 22.11
CA LYS A 106 21.14 -30.04 20.63
C LYS A 106 19.84 -29.47 20.08
N LYS A 107 18.72 -29.67 20.79
CA LYS A 107 17.39 -29.20 20.40
C LYS A 107 17.32 -27.67 20.39
N THR A 108 17.87 -27.02 21.43
CA THR A 108 17.91 -25.56 21.52
C THR A 108 18.81 -24.95 20.43
N LYS A 109 19.96 -25.55 20.13
CA LYS A 109 20.86 -25.05 19.06
C LYS A 109 20.19 -25.06 17.69
N THR A 110 19.49 -26.14 17.32
CA THR A 110 18.77 -26.22 16.04
C THR A 110 17.66 -25.17 15.92
N LYS A 111 16.88 -24.97 16.99
CA LYS A 111 15.85 -23.90 17.02
C LYS A 111 16.44 -22.50 16.80
N VAL A 112 17.56 -22.21 17.48
CA VAL A 112 18.23 -20.90 17.34
C VAL A 112 18.74 -20.69 15.92
N VAL A 113 19.37 -21.69 15.31
CA VAL A 113 19.91 -21.57 13.94
C VAL A 113 18.79 -21.29 12.92
N LEU A 114 17.67 -22.00 13.00
CA LEU A 114 16.52 -21.80 12.11
C LEU A 114 15.84 -20.45 12.31
N ASN A 115 15.75 -19.97 13.56
CA ASN A 115 15.21 -18.65 13.82
C ASN A 115 16.13 -17.53 13.30
N VAL A 116 17.45 -17.71 13.41
CA VAL A 116 18.44 -16.78 12.85
C VAL A 116 18.37 -16.75 11.32
N SER A 117 18.20 -17.89 10.65
CA SER A 117 18.04 -17.91 9.18
C SER A 117 16.77 -17.20 8.74
N ALA A 118 15.65 -17.42 9.42
CA ALA A 118 14.38 -16.75 9.12
C ALA A 118 14.47 -15.22 9.29
N ILE A 119 15.15 -14.74 10.34
CA ILE A 119 15.39 -13.30 10.53
C ILE A 119 16.21 -12.72 9.37
N LEU A 120 17.23 -13.45 8.91
CA LEU A 120 18.10 -13.03 7.82
C LEU A 120 17.35 -12.98 6.48
N GLU A 121 16.51 -13.97 6.20
CA GLU A 121 15.63 -13.99 5.01
C GLU A 121 14.68 -12.78 4.99
N ILE A 122 14.02 -12.51 6.12
CA ILE A 122 13.10 -11.36 6.24
C ILE A 122 13.86 -10.04 6.10
N PHE A 123 15.07 -9.94 6.66
CA PHE A 123 15.89 -8.74 6.53
C PHE A 123 16.31 -8.49 5.07
N ILE A 124 16.78 -9.51 4.36
CA ILE A 124 17.14 -9.41 2.94
C ILE A 124 15.90 -9.09 2.09
N ALA A 125 14.75 -9.70 2.41
CA ALA A 125 13.49 -9.41 1.72
C ALA A 125 13.04 -7.95 1.95
N ALA A 126 13.16 -7.44 3.18
CA ALA A 126 12.82 -6.06 3.49
C ALA A 126 13.73 -5.07 2.76
N VAL A 127 15.05 -5.31 2.76
CA VAL A 127 16.02 -4.45 2.06
C VAL A 127 15.80 -4.50 0.55
N SER A 128 15.58 -5.68 -0.02
CA SER A 128 15.31 -5.81 -1.46
C SER A 128 13.99 -5.16 -1.87
N ALA A 129 12.93 -5.28 -1.06
CA ALA A 129 11.66 -4.59 -1.30
C ALA A 129 11.85 -3.06 -1.34
N VAL A 130 12.64 -2.50 -0.41
CA VAL A 130 12.95 -1.06 -0.41
C VAL A 130 13.75 -0.64 -1.64
N LEU A 131 14.70 -1.46 -2.09
CA LEU A 131 15.53 -1.16 -3.27
C LEU A 131 14.77 -1.23 -4.60
N ILE A 132 13.70 -2.02 -4.67
CA ILE A 132 12.85 -2.17 -5.88
C ILE A 132 11.82 -1.04 -5.95
N VAL A 133 11.38 -0.50 -4.82
CA VAL A 133 10.43 0.61 -4.78
C VAL A 133 11.07 1.88 -5.33
N ASP A 134 10.31 2.63 -6.13
CA ASP A 134 10.78 3.89 -6.68
C ASP A 134 11.21 4.88 -5.57
N PRO A 135 12.41 5.49 -5.67
CA PRO A 135 13.41 5.37 -6.74
C PRO A 135 14.30 4.13 -6.60
N ILE A 136 14.38 3.33 -7.68
CA ILE A 136 15.15 2.08 -7.73
C ILE A 136 16.62 2.32 -7.35
N GLY A 137 17.12 1.53 -6.40
CA GLY A 137 18.54 1.53 -6.01
C GLY A 137 18.94 2.56 -4.95
N GLN A 138 18.00 3.35 -4.42
CA GLN A 138 18.26 4.23 -3.27
C GLN A 138 17.59 3.65 -2.02
N LEU A 139 18.26 3.70 -0.86
CA LEU A 139 17.66 3.34 0.43
C LEU A 139 16.72 4.44 0.98
N TRP A 140 16.32 5.38 0.13
CA TRP A 140 15.44 6.49 0.47
C TRP A 140 14.06 6.26 -0.15
N ILE A 141 13.07 6.03 0.72
CA ILE A 141 11.70 5.81 0.30
C ILE A 141 11.03 7.16 0.07
N ARG A 142 10.51 7.39 -1.13
CA ARG A 142 9.59 8.50 -1.37
C ARG A 142 8.20 8.09 -0.92
N SER A 143 7.64 8.84 0.02
CA SER A 143 6.28 8.61 0.51
C SER A 143 5.45 9.86 0.27
N CYS A 144 4.15 9.70 0.10
CA CYS A 144 3.23 10.83 0.18
C CYS A 144 2.86 10.99 1.66
N ARG A 145 3.02 12.18 2.24
CA ARG A 145 2.67 12.38 3.66
C ARG A 145 1.22 11.93 3.91
N THR A 146 1.06 10.96 4.79
CA THR A 146 -0.23 10.49 5.28
C THR A 146 -0.81 11.56 6.18
N GLN A 147 -2.03 12.02 5.89
CA GLN A 147 -2.72 13.01 6.72
C GLN A 147 -3.82 12.34 7.55
N TRP A 148 -4.38 11.25 7.03
CA TRP A 148 -5.52 10.56 7.63
C TRP A 148 -5.30 9.05 7.61
N LEU A 149 -5.94 8.34 8.55
CA LEU A 149 -5.89 6.88 8.58
C LEU A 149 -6.52 6.25 7.32
N SER A 150 -7.45 6.96 6.69
CA SER A 150 -8.09 6.56 5.42
C SER A 150 -7.10 6.47 4.26
N ASP A 151 -5.98 7.18 4.31
CA ASP A 151 -4.94 7.15 3.27
C ASP A 151 -4.27 5.76 3.16
N TRP A 152 -4.34 4.95 4.22
CA TRP A 152 -3.87 3.56 4.23
C TRP A 152 -4.85 2.59 3.56
N TYR A 153 -6.13 2.95 3.51
CA TYR A 153 -7.22 2.09 3.08
C TYR A 153 -8.09 2.76 2.00
N THR A 154 -7.44 3.41 1.04
CA THR A 154 -8.11 4.15 -0.05
C THR A 154 -9.11 3.30 -0.83
N VAL A 155 -8.93 1.97 -0.87
CA VAL A 155 -9.87 1.00 -1.46
C VAL A 155 -11.27 1.14 -0.89
N LEU A 156 -11.39 1.41 0.41
CA LEU A 156 -12.68 1.50 1.12
C LEU A 156 -13.40 2.83 0.84
N TYR A 157 -12.69 3.84 0.37
CA TYR A 157 -13.20 5.19 0.12
C TYR A 157 -13.41 5.47 -1.37
N ASN A 158 -13.63 4.41 -2.14
CA ASN A 158 -13.85 4.52 -3.57
C ASN A 158 -15.26 5.06 -3.88
N PRO A 159 -15.40 6.18 -4.59
CA PRO A 159 -16.69 6.80 -4.84
C PRO A 159 -17.52 6.02 -5.88
N THR A 160 -18.84 6.08 -5.73
CA THR A 160 -19.82 5.55 -6.70
C THR A 160 -20.72 6.70 -7.18
N PRO A 161 -20.25 7.52 -8.14
CA PRO A 161 -21.11 8.56 -8.71
C PRO A 161 -22.34 7.92 -9.34
N ASP A 162 -23.51 8.48 -9.02
CA ASP A 162 -24.82 8.09 -9.56
C ASP A 162 -25.21 6.61 -9.44
N TYR A 163 -24.56 5.85 -8.55
CA TYR A 163 -24.83 4.42 -8.28
C TYR A 163 -24.80 3.50 -9.52
N ARG A 164 -24.29 3.98 -10.67
CA ARG A 164 -24.21 3.19 -11.91
C ARG A 164 -22.83 2.56 -12.10
N GLU A 165 -21.78 3.34 -11.88
CA GLU A 165 -20.39 2.91 -12.14
C GLU A 165 -19.47 3.32 -10.99
N SER A 166 -18.65 2.39 -10.49
CA SER A 166 -17.63 2.70 -9.48
C SER A 166 -16.37 3.21 -10.17
N LEU A 167 -16.05 4.50 -10.02
CA LEU A 167 -14.75 5.03 -10.46
C LEU A 167 -13.67 4.45 -9.56
N ARG A 168 -12.82 3.58 -10.09
CA ARG A 168 -11.73 2.94 -9.32
C ARG A 168 -10.55 3.88 -9.20
N CYS A 169 -10.60 4.76 -8.22
CA CYS A 169 -9.56 5.76 -7.95
C CYS A 169 -8.51 5.29 -6.96
N THR A 170 -8.63 4.05 -6.50
CA THR A 170 -7.64 3.44 -5.62
C THR A 170 -6.28 3.53 -6.29
N GLN A 171 -5.36 4.22 -5.62
CA GLN A 171 -3.95 4.14 -5.96
C GLN A 171 -3.51 2.70 -5.74
N LYS A 172 -2.71 2.14 -6.66
CA LYS A 172 -1.83 1.02 -6.33
C LYS A 172 -0.83 1.56 -5.29
N LEU A 173 -1.24 1.59 -4.03
CA LEU A 173 -0.36 1.90 -2.91
C LEU A 173 0.74 0.85 -2.94
N TYR A 174 1.99 1.29 -2.88
CA TYR A 174 3.18 0.43 -2.85
C TYR A 174 3.08 -0.70 -1.80
N ILE A 175 2.31 -0.46 -0.74
CA ILE A 175 1.95 -1.41 0.31
C ILE A 175 1.24 -2.68 -0.20
N HIS A 176 0.57 -2.65 -1.35
CA HIS A 176 -0.14 -3.82 -1.89
C HIS A 176 0.79 -4.76 -2.68
N CYS A 177 2.03 -4.35 -3.02
CA CYS A 177 3.00 -5.23 -3.68
C CYS A 177 3.82 -6.05 -2.67
N ILE A 178 3.99 -5.53 -1.45
CA ILE A 178 4.76 -6.19 -0.37
C ILE A 178 4.15 -7.56 0.03
N PRO A 179 2.83 -7.74 0.17
CA PRO A 179 2.23 -9.04 0.49
C PRO A 179 2.46 -10.09 -0.59
N TRP A 180 2.46 -9.70 -1.87
CA TRP A 180 2.69 -10.62 -2.99
C TRP A 180 4.16 -11.05 -3.07
N PHE A 181 5.09 -10.13 -2.78
CA PHE A 181 6.52 -10.46 -2.70
C PHE A 181 6.84 -11.37 -1.50
N LEU A 182 6.22 -11.10 -0.35
CA LEU A 182 6.30 -11.97 0.82
C LEU A 182 5.69 -13.35 0.57
N PHE A 183 4.59 -13.43 -0.19
CA PHE A 183 3.97 -14.71 -0.57
C PHE A 183 4.85 -15.54 -1.51
N PHE A 184 5.56 -14.92 -2.45
CA PHE A 184 6.48 -15.61 -3.35
C PHE A 184 7.73 -16.14 -2.65
N ILE A 185 8.20 -15.48 -1.60
CA ILE A 185 9.33 -15.95 -0.77
C ILE A 185 8.87 -17.07 0.19
N TRP A 186 7.60 -17.09 0.60
CA TRP A 186 7.04 -18.12 1.47
C TRP A 186 6.85 -19.51 0.81
N LEU A 187 7.05 -19.62 -0.51
CA LEU A 187 6.82 -20.83 -1.30
C LEU A 187 8.11 -21.55 -1.75
N VAL A 188 9.28 -21.04 -1.34
CA VAL A 188 10.60 -21.68 -1.50
C VAL A 188 11.09 -22.11 -0.13
#